data_AF-A0A958JVL5-F1
#
_entry.id   AF-A0A958JVL5-F1
#
_cell.length_a   1.000
_cell.length_b   1.000
_cell.length_c   1.000
_cell.angle_alpha   90.00
_cell.angle_beta   90.00
_cell.angle_gamma   90.00
#
_symmetry.space_group_name_H-M   'P 1'
#
loop_
_entity.id
_entity.type
_entity.pdbx_description
1 polymer ?
#
loop_
_entity_poly.entity_id
_entity_poly.type
_entity_poly.pdbx_seq_one_letter_code
_entity_poly.pdbx_strand_id
1 'polypeptide(L)' 'EDAVQKAVKRASAKIKKIVGVEVLKFSAKVRDDRLAEFHANLKLAFVVDGPGGE' A
#
# COMPACT_ATOMS: atom_id res chain seq x y z
N GLU A 1 10.74 -11.08 2.40
CA GLU A 1 10.06 -9.82 2.79
C GLU A 1 9.87 -8.77 1.66
N ASP A 2 10.28 -9.01 0.41
CA ASP A 2 10.40 -7.96 -0.62
C ASP A 2 9.07 -7.34 -1.11
N ALA A 3 8.00 -8.13 -1.21
CA ALA A 3 6.74 -7.70 -1.83
C ALA A 3 6.03 -6.57 -1.08
N VAL A 4 6.02 -6.63 0.26
CA VAL A 4 5.41 -5.60 1.11
C VAL A 4 6.22 -4.31 1.03
N GLN A 5 7.54 -4.40 1.10
CA GLN A 5 8.43 -3.24 1.00
C GLN A 5 8.31 -2.55 -0.37
N LYS A 6 8.17 -3.34 -1.44
CA LYS A 6 7.97 -2.84 -2.80
C LYS A 6 6.59 -2.18 -2.98
N ALA A 7 5.55 -2.72 -2.35
CA ALA A 7 4.22 -2.11 -2.34
C ALA A 7 4.21 -0.79 -1.56
N VAL A 8 4.81 -0.75 -0.37
CA VAL A 8 4.97 0.46 0.45
C VAL A 8 5.77 1.53 -0.30
N LYS A 9 6.88 1.15 -0.97
CA LYS A 9 7.70 2.09 -1.75
C LYS A 9 6.93 2.69 -2.94
N ARG A 10 6.10 1.90 -3.65
CA ARG A 10 5.21 2.42 -4.70
C ARG A 10 4.12 3.33 -4.14
N ALA A 11 3.53 2.98 -2.99
CA ALA A 11 2.51 3.80 -2.34
C ALA A 11 3.09 5.14 -1.85
N SER A 12 4.28 5.11 -1.23
CA SER A 12 5.00 6.29 -0.76
C SER A 12 5.43 7.24 -1.88
N ALA A 13 5.51 6.78 -3.12
CA ALA A 13 5.79 7.64 -4.27
C ALA A 13 4.59 8.55 -4.63
N LYS A 14 3.35 8.14 -4.31
CA LYS A 14 2.14 8.92 -4.56
C LYS A 14 1.61 9.64 -3.31
N ILE A 15 1.80 9.08 -2.12
CA ILE A 15 1.29 9.62 -0.86
C ILE A 15 2.47 10.00 0.03
N LYS A 16 2.60 11.30 0.35
CA LYS A 16 3.61 11.83 1.27
C LYS A 16 3.12 11.75 2.71
N LYS A 17 4.04 11.65 3.68
CA LYS A 17 3.76 11.56 5.13
C LYS A 17 2.92 10.34 5.56
N ILE A 18 3.20 9.15 5.01
CA ILE A 18 2.61 7.90 5.51
C ILE A 18 3.15 7.64 6.93
N VAL A 19 2.27 7.61 7.93
CA VAL A 19 2.59 7.36 9.34
C VAL A 19 2.23 5.94 9.78
N GLY A 20 1.43 5.24 8.99
CA GLY A 20 1.05 3.86 9.26
C GLY A 20 0.56 3.15 8.02
N VAL A 21 0.88 1.86 7.92
CA VAL A 21 0.41 0.96 6.86
C VAL A 21 -0.15 -0.29 7.53
N GLU A 22 -1.42 -0.58 7.26
CA GLU A 22 -2.07 -1.80 7.71
C GLU A 22 -2.46 -2.63 6.49
N VAL A 23 -1.95 -3.86 6.45
CA VAL A 23 -2.26 -4.80 5.37
C VAL A 23 -3.56 -5.52 5.73
N LEU A 24 -4.67 -5.11 5.11
CA LEU A 24 -5.97 -5.72 5.37
C LEU A 24 -6.09 -7.07 4.68
N LYS A 25 -5.61 -7.16 3.44
CA LYS A 25 -5.67 -8.39 2.66
C LYS A 25 -4.61 -8.41 1.59
N PHE A 26 -3.88 -9.51 1.53
CA PHE A 26 -3.00 -9.82 0.41
C PHE A 26 -3.53 -11.06 -0.29
N SER A 27 -3.86 -10.93 -1.56
CA SER A 27 -4.38 -12.03 -2.38
C SER A 27 -3.68 -12.02 -3.71
N ALA A 28 -3.47 -13.20 -4.29
CA ALA A 28 -2.93 -13.32 -5.62
C ALA A 28 -3.82 -14.24 -6.46
N LYS A 29 -4.05 -13.86 -7.71
CA LYS A 29 -4.69 -14.74 -8.68
C LYS A 29 -3.62 -15.61 -9.30
N VAL A 30 -3.90 -16.91 -9.38
CA VAL A 30 -3.08 -17.88 -10.09
C VAL A 30 -3.78 -18.20 -11.42
N ARG A 31 -3.03 -18.16 -12.52
CA ARG A 31 -3.43 -18.68 -13.84
C ARG A 31 -2.29 -19.53 -14.38
N ASP A 32 -2.63 -20.69 -14.93
CA ASP A 32 -1.66 -21.61 -15.54
C ASP A 32 -0.51 -21.95 -14.58
N ASP A 33 -0.85 -22.28 -13.33
CA ASP A 33 0.09 -22.60 -12.24
C ASP A 33 1.11 -21.50 -11.92
N ARG A 34 0.84 -20.27 -12.37
CA ARG A 34 1.68 -19.09 -12.12
C ARG A 34 0.88 -17.97 -11.46
N LEU A 35 1.53 -17.25 -10.56
CA LEU A 35 0.97 -16.04 -9.95
C LEU A 35 0.81 -14.98 -11.05
N ALA A 36 -0.44 -14.74 -11.45
CA ALA A 36 -0.79 -13.87 -12.56
C ALA A 36 -0.98 -12.42 -12.10
N GLU A 37 -1.60 -12.20 -10.93
CA GLU A 37 -1.88 -10.86 -10.41
C GLU A 37 -1.78 -10.84 -8.88
N PHE A 38 -1.21 -9.76 -8.34
CA PHE A 38 -1.14 -9.54 -6.90
C PHE A 38 -2.04 -8.37 -6.52
N HIS A 39 -3.02 -8.64 -5.67
CA HIS A 39 -3.92 -7.66 -5.10
C HIS A 39 -3.60 -7.47 -3.61
N ALA A 40 -3.09 -6.28 -3.27
CA ALA A 40 -2.86 -5.87 -1.91
C ALA A 40 -3.88 -4.78 -1.54
N ASN A 41 -4.80 -5.10 -0.62
CA ASN A 41 -5.62 -4.11 0.05
C ASN A 41 -4.87 -3.61 1.28
N LEU A 42 -4.52 -2.33 1.23
CA LEU A 42 -3.76 -1.63 2.26
C LEU A 42 -4.59 -0.46 2.78
N LYS A 43 -4.60 -0.28 4.09
CA LYS A 43 -5.08 0.95 4.74
C LYS A 43 -3.86 1.80 5.07
N LEU A 44 -3.86 3.03 4.56
CA LEU A 44 -2.75 3.97 4.71
C LEU A 44 -3.21 5.11 5.60
N ALA A 45 -2.52 5.30 6.72
CA ALA A 45 -2.65 6.49 7.54
C ALA A 45 -1.58 7.49 7.11
N PHE A 46 -1.99 8.71 6.75
CA PHE A 46 -1.08 9.78 6.40
C PHE A 46 -1.50 11.09 7.06
N VAL A 47 -0.53 11.91 7.43
CA VAL A 47 -0.79 13.23 7.99
C VAL A 47 -1.08 14.19 6.85
N VAL A 48 -2.30 14.71 6.80
CA VAL A 48 -2.69 15.76 5.87
C VAL A 48 -2.25 17.09 6.45
N ASP A 49 -1.32 17.75 5.77
CA ASP A 49 -1.03 19.16 6.00
C ASP A 49 -2.10 19.95 5.22
N GLY A 50 -3.28 20.11 5.82
CA GLY A 50 -4.31 21.00 5.32
C GLY A 50 -4.16 22.36 5.99
N PRO A 51 -4.43 23.49 5.29
CA PRO A 51 -4.55 24.79 5.93
C PRO A 51 -5.82 24.78 6.80
N GLY A 52 -5.71 24.23 7.99
CA GLY A 52 -6.74 24.22 9.03
C GLY A 52 -6.15 24.80 10.30
N GLY A 53 -5.55 25.99 10.17
CA GLY A 53 -5.35 26.87 11.30
C GLY A 53 -6.53 27.81 11.35
N GLU A 54 -7.55 27.47 12.15
CA GLU A 54 -8.49 28.39 12.80
C GLU A 54 -8.88 27.79 14.15
#